data_AF-A0A9X5I5F5-F1
#
_entry.id   AF-A0A9X5I5F5-F1
#
_cell.length_a   1.000
_cell.length_b   1.000
_cell.length_c   1.000
_cell.angle_alpha   90.00
_cell.angle_beta   90.00
_cell.angle_gamma   90.00
#
_symmetry.space_group_name_H-M   'P 1'
#
loop_
_entity.id
_entity.type
_entity.pdbx_description
1 polymer ?
#
loop_
_entity_poly.entity_id
_entity_poly.type
_entity_poly.pdbx_seq_one_letter_code
_entity_poly.pdbx_strand_id
1 'polypeptide(L)'
;MEDSEKKSVQVTTYLPKEVLEQLKKWMDDNYQRSVSQAVSLIVEHFLKKDGRPLGDTDLAPRVAALESANLPPRLEQLEIQMQMMREALIAAGARSLATGVEEHLAENTSISSGQFTYTVKEAREGLSKTEIMRRLDISPTTLKRQAEAERMTEEKYLTKITGWQLGTGERPKYFPPTQRSSPSA
;
A
#
# COMPACT_ATOMS: atom_id res chain seq x y z
N MET A 1 -16.13 43.06 58.94
CA MET A 1 -15.63 41.68 58.87
C MET A 1 -16.12 41.14 57.54
N GLU A 2 -15.28 41.14 56.51
CA GLU A 2 -15.62 40.58 55.21
C GLU A 2 -15.17 39.12 55.18
N ASP A 3 -16.14 38.21 55.33
CA ASP A 3 -15.98 36.80 54.99
C ASP A 3 -15.72 36.72 53.49
N SER A 4 -14.44 36.58 53.12
CA SER A 4 -14.06 36.25 51.75
C SER A 4 -14.60 34.86 51.43
N GLU A 5 -15.75 34.80 50.75
CA GLU A 5 -16.32 33.58 50.19
C GLU A 5 -15.25 32.83 49.40
N LYS A 6 -14.77 31.71 49.93
CA LYS A 6 -13.88 30.79 49.21
C LYS A 6 -14.68 30.10 48.11
N LYS A 7 -14.86 30.77 46.98
CA LYS A 7 -15.47 30.19 45.78
C LYS A 7 -14.51 29.15 45.20
N SER A 8 -14.81 27.88 45.42
CA SER A 8 -14.12 26.78 44.74
C SER A 8 -14.66 26.68 43.31
N VAL A 9 -13.76 26.80 42.33
CA VAL A 9 -14.09 26.62 40.92
C VAL A 9 -13.68 25.20 40.51
N GLN A 10 -14.62 24.45 39.96
CA GLN A 10 -14.32 23.14 39.36
C GLN A 10 -13.80 23.35 37.94
N VAL A 11 -12.63 22.77 37.64
CA VAL A 11 -12.00 22.82 36.32
C VAL A 11 -11.83 21.40 35.82
N THR A 12 -12.34 21.13 34.62
CA THR A 12 -12.14 19.85 33.93
C THR A 12 -11.01 20.02 32.93
N THR A 13 -10.01 19.13 32.97
CA THR A 13 -8.88 19.15 32.04
C THR A 13 -8.59 17.73 31.54
N TYR A 14 -8.14 17.64 30.29
CA TYR A 14 -7.74 16.39 29.67
C TYR A 14 -6.22 16.31 29.68
N LEU A 15 -5.69 15.33 30.43
CA LEU A 15 -4.26 15.06 30.49
C LEU A 15 -3.91 13.93 29.51
N PRO A 16 -2.82 14.07 28.74
CA PRO A 16 -2.24 12.96 28.00
C PRO A 16 -1.93 11.80 28.96
N LYS A 17 -2.06 10.55 28.47
CA LYS A 17 -1.91 9.33 29.27
C LYS A 17 -0.57 9.29 30.04
N GLU A 18 0.51 9.67 29.37
CA GLU A 18 1.86 9.71 29.94
C GLU A 18 1.98 10.70 31.11
N VAL A 19 1.34 11.86 31.00
CA VAL A 19 1.33 12.90 32.04
C VAL A 19 0.50 12.44 33.25
N LEU A 20 -0.62 11.76 33.00
CA LEU A 20 -1.43 11.18 34.06
C LEU A 20 -0.69 10.07 34.82
N GLU A 21 0.08 9.24 34.11
CA GLU A 21 0.91 8.19 34.73
C GLU A 21 2.04 8.77 35.59
N GLN A 22 2.70 9.83 35.10
CA GLN A 22 3.70 10.57 35.90
C GLN A 22 3.10 11.22 37.14
N LEU A 23 1.90 11.82 37.01
CA LEU A 23 1.19 12.41 38.13
C LEU A 23 0.84 11.36 39.19
N LYS A 24 0.35 10.19 38.77
CA LYS A 24 0.04 9.08 39.70
C LYS A 24 1.28 8.59 40.44
N LYS A 25 2.39 8.39 39.73
CA LYS A 25 3.65 8.00 40.35
C LYS A 25 4.12 9.02 41.39
N TRP A 26 4.06 10.31 41.03
CA TRP A 26 4.40 11.38 41.96
C TRP A 26 3.45 11.42 43.17
N MET A 27 2.15 11.19 42.97
CA MET A 27 1.18 11.11 44.06
C MET A 27 1.48 9.97 45.03
N ASP A 28 1.86 8.80 44.52
CA ASP A 28 2.26 7.64 45.34
C ASP A 28 3.53 7.94 46.15
N ASP A 29 4.54 8.54 45.50
CA ASP A 29 5.82 8.91 46.13
C ASP A 29 5.65 10.01 47.22
N ASN A 30 4.59 10.83 47.13
CA ASN A 30 4.32 11.95 48.03
C ASN A 30 3.07 11.75 48.92
N TYR A 31 2.58 10.51 49.00
CA TYR A 31 1.42 10.10 49.81
C TYR A 31 0.15 10.94 49.58
N GLN A 32 -0.08 11.38 48.35
CA GLN A 32 -1.26 12.17 47.97
C GLN A 32 -2.39 11.28 47.46
N ARG A 33 -3.59 11.40 48.06
CA ARG A 33 -4.77 10.58 47.70
C ARG A 33 -5.75 11.27 46.76
N SER A 34 -5.64 12.59 46.59
CA SER A 34 -6.54 13.38 45.76
C SER A 34 -5.77 14.02 44.61
N VAL A 35 -6.23 13.79 43.39
CA VAL A 35 -5.67 14.38 42.17
C VAL A 35 -5.76 15.91 42.22
N SER A 36 -6.87 16.46 42.72
CA SER A 36 -7.02 17.92 42.81
C SER A 36 -6.05 18.53 43.82
N GLN A 37 -5.83 17.88 44.96
CA GLN A 37 -4.85 18.36 45.96
C GLN A 37 -3.42 18.24 45.44
N ALA A 38 -3.09 17.14 44.77
CA ALA A 38 -1.79 16.93 44.15
C ALA A 38 -1.49 18.00 43.09
N VAL A 39 -2.44 18.27 42.20
CA VAL A 39 -2.33 19.32 41.19
C VAL A 39 -2.19 20.70 41.84
N SER A 40 -3.00 21.03 42.85
CA SER A 40 -2.88 22.29 43.58
C SER A 40 -1.51 22.45 44.24
N LEU A 41 -0.98 21.41 44.88
CA LEU A 41 0.35 21.44 45.51
C LEU A 41 1.47 21.62 44.49
N ILE A 42 1.41 20.93 43.35
CA ILE A 42 2.37 21.09 42.26
C ILE A 42 2.32 22.53 41.73
N VAL A 43 1.13 23.04 41.45
CA VAL A 43 0.93 24.41 40.96
C VAL A 43 1.43 25.42 41.99
N GLU A 44 1.06 25.29 43.26
CA GLU A 44 1.57 26.14 44.35
C GLU A 44 3.09 26.09 44.48
N HIS A 45 3.70 24.91 44.32
CA HIS A 45 5.15 24.75 44.40
C HIS A 45 5.85 25.49 43.26
N PHE A 46 5.35 25.34 42.02
CA PHE A 46 5.85 26.10 40.87
C PHE A 46 5.69 27.60 41.07
N LEU A 47 4.55 28.04 41.60
CA LEU A 47 4.26 29.45 41.85
C LEU A 47 5.11 30.05 42.97
N LYS A 48 5.37 29.29 44.05
CA LYS A 48 6.24 29.73 45.17
C LYS A 48 7.72 29.73 44.78
N LYS A 49 8.19 28.76 44.00
CA LYS A 49 9.58 28.67 43.53
C LYS A 49 9.98 29.85 42.65
N ASP A 50 9.03 30.43 41.91
CA ASP A 50 9.24 31.62 41.07
C ASP A 50 9.04 32.96 41.82
N GLY A 51 8.67 32.95 43.11
CA GLY A 51 8.64 34.12 43.99
C GLY A 51 7.56 35.17 43.70
N ARG A 52 6.46 34.85 42.99
CA ARG A 52 5.45 35.85 42.59
C ARG A 52 4.09 35.62 43.26
N PRO A 53 3.47 36.65 43.86
CA PRO A 53 2.15 36.52 44.46
C PRO A 53 1.07 36.29 43.40
N LEU A 54 0.06 35.49 43.74
CA LEU A 54 -1.17 35.30 42.96
C LEU A 54 -1.97 36.62 42.92
N GLY A 55 -1.68 37.45 41.92
CA GLY A 55 -2.57 38.49 41.43
C GLY A 55 -3.01 38.14 40.01
N ASP A 56 -4.11 38.73 39.57
CA ASP A 56 -4.82 38.59 38.29
C ASP A 56 -3.87 38.59 37.06
N THR A 57 -3.21 37.46 36.77
CA THR A 57 -2.15 37.38 35.76
C THR A 57 -2.55 36.41 34.66
N ASP A 58 -2.78 36.96 33.48
CA ASP A 58 -3.07 36.22 32.26
C ASP A 58 -1.86 35.35 31.85
N LEU A 59 -2.06 34.04 31.80
CA LEU A 59 -1.06 33.03 31.43
C LEU A 59 -0.92 32.88 29.90
N ALA A 60 -1.84 33.44 29.11
CA ALA A 60 -1.85 33.33 27.66
C ALA A 60 -0.54 33.74 26.97
N PRO A 61 0.17 34.83 27.37
CA PRO A 61 1.41 35.24 26.72
C PRO A 61 2.55 34.21 26.91
N ARG A 62 2.57 33.51 28.04
CA ARG A 62 3.62 32.51 28.34
C ARG A 62 3.39 31.21 27.58
N VAL A 63 2.13 30.79 27.41
CA VAL A 63 1.77 29.63 26.59
C VAL A 63 2.11 29.91 25.11
N ALA A 64 1.74 31.08 24.60
CA ALA A 64 2.04 31.49 23.24
C ALA A 64 3.56 31.52 22.95
N ALA A 65 4.38 31.98 23.90
CA ALA A 65 5.84 31.99 23.77
C ALA A 65 6.44 30.56 23.75
N LEU A 66 5.94 29.65 24.59
CA LEU A 66 6.37 28.25 24.65
C LEU A 66 5.94 27.46 23.40
N GLU A 67 4.75 27.74 22.89
CA GLU A 67 4.25 27.21 21.63
C GLU A 67 5.13 27.70 20.47
N SER A 68 5.37 29.01 20.37
CA SER A 68 6.23 29.60 19.33
C SER A 68 7.66 29.06 19.35
N ALA A 69 8.19 28.67 20.51
CA ALA A 69 9.56 28.14 20.62
C ALA A 69 9.66 26.66 20.20
N ASN A 70 8.61 25.86 20.45
CA ASN A 70 8.64 24.41 20.28
C ASN A 70 7.94 23.91 19.00
N LEU A 71 7.01 24.67 18.44
CA LEU A 71 6.33 24.32 17.19
C LEU A 71 7.26 24.30 15.97
N PRO A 72 8.14 25.31 15.74
CA PRO A 72 9.01 25.33 14.56
C PRO A 72 9.92 24.09 14.40
N PRO A 73 10.69 23.65 15.42
CA PRO A 73 11.54 22.47 15.27
C PRO A 73 10.76 21.16 15.08
N ARG A 74 9.54 21.07 15.64
CA ARG A 74 8.66 19.91 15.42
C ARG A 74 8.10 19.88 14.00
N LEU A 75 7.79 21.05 13.43
CA LEU A 75 7.35 21.18 12.04
C LEU A 75 8.48 20.78 11.09
N GLU A 76 9.71 21.26 11.32
CA GLU A 76 10.88 20.87 10.53
C GLU A 76 11.13 19.35 10.57
N GLN A 77 11.05 18.73 11.76
CA GLN A 77 11.16 17.27 11.89
C GLN A 77 10.06 16.53 11.13
N LEU A 78 8.83 17.02 11.19
CA LEU A 78 7.70 16.44 10.48
C LEU A 78 7.87 16.55 8.96
N GLU A 79 8.34 17.70 8.46
CA GLU A 79 8.63 17.92 7.04
C GLU A 79 9.70 16.94 6.54
N ILE A 80 10.78 16.75 7.30
CA ILE A 80 11.83 15.78 6.97
C ILE A 80 11.25 14.36 6.90
N GLN A 81 10.44 13.96 7.88
CA GLN A 81 9.80 12.64 7.91
C GLN A 81 8.84 12.44 6.73
N MET A 82 8.05 13.47 6.38
CA MET A 82 7.16 13.42 5.22
C MET A 82 7.94 13.28 3.91
N GLN A 83 9.05 14.00 3.77
CA GLN A 83 9.91 13.91 2.59
C GLN A 83 10.52 12.50 2.44
N MET A 84 11.04 11.92 3.53
CA MET A 84 11.57 10.56 3.52
C MET A 84 10.49 9.53 3.14
N MET A 85 9.28 9.67 3.68
CA MET A 85 8.15 8.80 3.35
C MET A 85 7.77 8.91 1.87
N ARG A 86 7.73 10.13 1.32
CA ARG A 86 7.47 10.38 -0.10
C ARG A 86 8.51 9.69 -0.98
N GLU A 87 9.79 9.82 -0.67
CA GLU A 87 10.87 9.19 -1.44
C GLU A 87 10.79 7.66 -1.39
N ALA A 88 10.51 7.09 -0.22
CA ALA A 88 10.32 5.65 -0.06
C ALA A 88 9.13 5.13 -0.89
N LEU A 89 8.00 5.86 -0.90
CA LEU A 89 6.82 5.52 -1.69
C LEU A 89 7.09 5.61 -3.20
N ILE A 90 7.79 6.65 -3.66
CA ILE A 90 8.20 6.77 -5.07
C ILE A 90 9.10 5.60 -5.47
N ALA A 91 10.09 5.27 -4.65
CA ALA A 91 11.00 4.15 -4.91
C ALA A 91 10.26 2.80 -4.92
N ALA A 92 9.31 2.59 -4.01
CA ALA A 92 8.47 1.40 -3.97
C ALA A 92 7.56 1.31 -5.21
N GLY A 93 6.95 2.42 -5.63
CA GLY A 93 6.14 2.50 -6.84
C GLY A 93 6.96 2.21 -8.10
N ALA A 94 8.15 2.80 -8.23
CA ALA A 94 9.06 2.55 -9.35
C ALA A 94 9.48 1.08 -9.44
N ARG A 95 9.81 0.45 -8.29
CA ARG A 95 10.12 -0.98 -8.23
C ARG A 95 8.94 -1.84 -8.67
N SER A 96 7.74 -1.59 -8.13
CA SER A 96 6.53 -2.35 -8.47
C SER A 96 6.20 -2.27 -9.96
N LEU A 97 6.32 -1.08 -10.54
CA LEU A 97 6.12 -0.87 -11.98
C LEU A 97 7.19 -1.56 -12.82
N ALA A 98 8.46 -1.52 -12.41
CA ALA A 98 9.53 -2.20 -13.13
C ALA A 98 9.29 -3.72 -13.20
N THR A 99 8.92 -4.36 -12.09
CA THR A 99 8.61 -5.79 -12.06
C THR A 99 7.41 -6.12 -12.95
N GLY A 100 6.33 -5.32 -12.89
CA GLY A 100 5.15 -5.50 -13.74
C GLY A 100 5.45 -5.29 -15.23
N VAL A 101 6.30 -4.31 -15.56
CA VAL A 101 6.72 -4.07 -16.96
C VAL A 101 7.58 -5.21 -17.48
N GLU A 102 8.53 -5.74 -16.69
CA GLU A 102 9.33 -6.90 -17.07
C GLU A 102 8.47 -8.15 -17.30
N GLU A 103 7.50 -8.42 -16.42
CA GLU A 103 6.56 -9.52 -16.57
C GLU A 103 5.69 -9.36 -17.82
N HIS A 104 5.12 -8.17 -18.05
CA HIS A 104 4.32 -7.89 -19.24
C HIS A 104 5.15 -7.94 -20.53
N LEU A 105 6.41 -7.50 -20.52
CA LEU A 105 7.31 -7.61 -21.67
C LEU A 105 7.66 -9.07 -21.95
N ALA A 106 7.94 -9.86 -20.91
CA ALA A 106 8.19 -11.29 -21.05
C ALA A 106 6.97 -12.03 -21.61
N GLU A 107 5.77 -11.74 -21.08
CA GLU A 107 4.50 -12.32 -21.56
C GLU A 107 4.19 -11.98 -23.02
N ASN A 108 4.48 -10.76 -23.45
CA ASN A 108 4.20 -10.26 -24.80
C ASN A 108 5.36 -10.45 -25.80
N THR A 109 6.46 -11.05 -25.37
CA THR A 109 7.57 -11.40 -26.26
C THR A 109 7.06 -12.37 -27.32
N SER A 110 7.20 -12.00 -28.59
CA SER A 110 6.73 -12.81 -29.71
C SER A 110 7.72 -13.92 -30.04
N ILE A 111 7.21 -15.15 -30.17
CA ILE A 111 7.91 -16.33 -30.62
C ILE A 111 7.38 -16.68 -32.01
N SER A 112 8.29 -16.82 -32.97
CA SER A 112 7.98 -17.32 -34.32
C SER A 112 8.26 -18.82 -34.40
N SER A 113 7.24 -19.64 -34.64
CA SER A 113 7.40 -21.07 -34.95
C SER A 113 6.80 -21.37 -36.31
N GLY A 114 7.64 -21.58 -37.32
CA GLY A 114 7.20 -21.77 -38.70
C GLY A 114 6.44 -20.54 -39.24
N GLN A 115 5.22 -20.76 -39.76
CA GLN A 115 4.37 -19.69 -40.33
C GLN A 115 3.51 -18.95 -39.29
N PHE A 116 3.62 -19.27 -38.00
CA PHE A 116 2.73 -18.74 -36.97
C PHE A 116 3.52 -18.00 -35.88
N THR A 117 3.16 -16.74 -35.63
CA THR A 117 3.73 -15.91 -34.56
C THR A 117 2.75 -15.82 -33.38
N TYR A 118 3.26 -15.99 -32.17
CA TYR A 118 2.47 -15.99 -30.93
C TYR A 118 3.29 -15.45 -29.77
N THR A 119 2.64 -14.98 -28.71
CA THR A 119 3.33 -14.48 -27.51
C THR A 119 3.58 -15.59 -26.48
N VAL A 120 4.49 -15.38 -25.53
CA VAL A 120 4.74 -16.32 -24.42
C VAL A 120 3.46 -16.61 -23.63
N LYS A 121 2.63 -15.58 -23.41
CA LYS A 121 1.32 -15.72 -22.75
C LYS A 121 0.40 -16.67 -23.52
N GLU A 122 0.32 -16.53 -24.83
CA GLU A 122 -0.51 -17.38 -25.69
C GLU A 122 0.00 -18.81 -25.76
N ALA A 123 1.33 -18.99 -25.69
CA ALA A 123 1.94 -20.31 -25.59
C ALA A 123 1.50 -21.05 -24.32
N ARG A 124 1.35 -20.30 -23.21
CA ARG A 124 0.94 -20.84 -21.90
C ARG A 124 -0.57 -21.05 -21.80
N GLU A 125 -1.36 -20.09 -22.24
CA GLU A 125 -2.82 -20.12 -22.09
C GLU A 125 -3.52 -20.94 -23.19
N GLY A 126 -2.86 -21.13 -24.33
CA GLY A 126 -3.40 -21.75 -25.53
C GLY A 126 -4.37 -20.84 -26.28
N LEU A 127 -4.45 -21.02 -27.59
CA LEU A 127 -5.37 -20.28 -28.46
C LEU A 127 -6.61 -21.13 -28.76
N SER A 128 -7.77 -20.50 -28.82
CA SER A 128 -9.00 -21.11 -29.31
C SER A 128 -8.98 -21.28 -30.83
N LYS A 129 -9.86 -22.17 -31.32
CA LYS A 129 -10.10 -22.38 -32.75
C LYS A 129 -10.35 -21.06 -33.50
N THR A 130 -11.19 -20.19 -32.93
CA THR A 130 -11.53 -18.89 -33.52
C THR A 130 -10.34 -17.93 -33.59
N GLU A 131 -9.46 -17.95 -32.59
CA GLU A 131 -8.26 -17.10 -32.57
C GLU A 131 -7.23 -17.54 -33.61
N ILE A 132 -7.02 -18.86 -33.78
CA ILE A 132 -6.17 -19.40 -34.84
C ILE A 132 -6.73 -19.07 -36.22
N MET A 133 -8.03 -19.30 -36.42
CA MET A 133 -8.69 -18.98 -37.70
C MET A 133 -8.55 -17.51 -38.06
N ARG A 134 -8.69 -16.61 -37.08
CA ARG A 134 -8.51 -15.16 -37.28
C ARG A 134 -7.08 -14.79 -37.68
N ARG A 135 -6.06 -15.48 -37.16
CA ARG A 135 -4.66 -15.23 -37.52
C ARG A 135 -4.26 -15.79 -38.89
N LEU A 136 -4.85 -16.91 -39.26
CA LEU A 136 -4.62 -17.54 -40.56
C LEU A 136 -5.50 -16.94 -41.66
N ASP A 137 -6.37 -15.99 -41.33
CA ASP A 137 -7.37 -15.39 -42.23
C ASP A 137 -8.28 -16.46 -42.89
N ILE A 138 -8.67 -17.48 -42.12
CA ILE A 138 -9.51 -18.59 -42.59
C ILE A 138 -10.93 -18.41 -42.06
N SER A 139 -11.91 -18.34 -42.96
CA SER A 139 -13.33 -18.34 -42.59
C SER A 139 -13.82 -19.74 -42.15
N PRO A 140 -14.89 -19.84 -41.31
CA PRO A 140 -15.44 -21.13 -40.91
C PRO A 140 -15.87 -22.03 -42.07
N THR A 141 -16.39 -21.44 -43.14
CA THR A 141 -16.81 -22.17 -44.34
C THR A 141 -15.61 -22.69 -45.13
N THR A 142 -14.54 -21.89 -45.24
CA THR A 142 -13.28 -22.30 -45.85
C THR A 142 -12.65 -23.46 -45.08
N LEU A 143 -12.60 -23.35 -43.75
CA LEU A 143 -12.04 -24.39 -42.88
C LEU A 143 -12.76 -25.72 -43.06
N LYS A 144 -14.10 -25.69 -43.02
CA LYS A 144 -14.92 -26.89 -43.19
C LYS A 144 -14.69 -27.54 -44.56
N ARG A 145 -14.68 -26.73 -45.63
CA ARG A 145 -14.43 -27.23 -47.00
C ARG A 145 -13.04 -27.86 -47.14
N GLN A 146 -12.01 -27.26 -46.56
CA GLN A 146 -10.64 -27.79 -46.60
C GLN A 146 -10.49 -29.06 -45.77
N ALA A 147 -11.09 -29.11 -44.58
CA ALA A 147 -11.09 -30.29 -43.73
C ALA A 147 -11.81 -31.48 -44.40
N GLU A 148 -12.96 -31.23 -45.03
CA GLU A 148 -13.71 -32.24 -45.80
C GLU A 148 -12.92 -32.73 -47.02
N ALA A 149 -12.28 -31.83 -47.76
CA ALA A 149 -11.46 -32.16 -48.93
C ALA A 149 -10.29 -33.10 -48.57
N GLU A 150 -9.71 -32.93 -47.38
CA GLU A 150 -8.62 -33.79 -46.88
C GLU A 150 -9.11 -34.96 -46.00
N ARG A 151 -10.43 -35.17 -45.89
CA ARG A 151 -11.05 -36.23 -45.06
C ARG A 151 -10.59 -36.22 -43.60
N MET A 152 -10.45 -35.05 -42.99
CA MET A 152 -10.07 -34.88 -41.59
C MET A 152 -11.04 -33.96 -40.84
N THR A 153 -10.96 -33.95 -39.50
CA THR A 153 -11.74 -32.99 -38.70
C THR A 153 -11.12 -31.59 -38.81
N GLU A 154 -11.94 -30.57 -38.59
CA GLU A 154 -11.49 -29.19 -38.57
C GLU A 154 -10.35 -28.97 -37.55
N GLU A 155 -10.36 -29.66 -36.39
CA GLU A 155 -9.26 -29.54 -35.44
C GLU A 155 -7.96 -30.19 -35.94
N LYS A 156 -8.05 -31.35 -36.59
CA LYS A 156 -6.88 -32.01 -37.18
C LYS A 156 -6.28 -31.20 -38.32
N TYR A 157 -7.13 -30.55 -39.12
CA TYR A 157 -6.68 -29.64 -40.16
C TYR A 157 -5.92 -28.45 -39.58
N LEU A 158 -6.47 -27.80 -38.55
CA LEU A 158 -5.80 -26.69 -37.87
C LEU A 158 -4.48 -27.11 -37.22
N THR A 159 -4.44 -28.29 -36.59
CA THR A 159 -3.21 -28.89 -36.03
C THR A 159 -2.15 -29.11 -37.12
N LYS A 160 -2.55 -29.60 -38.30
CA LYS A 160 -1.66 -29.87 -39.43
C LYS A 160 -1.05 -28.59 -40.01
N ILE A 161 -1.86 -27.55 -40.24
CA ILE A 161 -1.38 -26.30 -40.86
C ILE A 161 -0.57 -25.42 -39.89
N THR A 162 -0.88 -25.47 -38.59
CA THR A 162 -0.17 -24.66 -37.58
C THR A 162 1.02 -25.40 -36.95
N GLY A 163 1.01 -26.72 -36.94
CA GLY A 163 1.94 -27.54 -36.14
C GLY A 163 1.65 -27.52 -34.64
N TRP A 164 0.54 -26.91 -34.21
CA TRP A 164 0.12 -26.81 -32.81
C TRP A 164 -0.63 -28.07 -32.38
N GLN A 165 -0.59 -28.39 -31.09
CA GLN A 165 -1.26 -29.55 -30.50
C GLN A 165 -2.58 -29.14 -29.86
N LEU A 166 -3.62 -29.94 -30.08
CA LEU A 166 -4.91 -29.74 -29.44
C LEU A 166 -4.87 -30.27 -27.99
N GLY A 167 -5.19 -29.39 -27.03
CA GLY A 167 -5.31 -29.75 -25.62
C GLY A 167 -6.60 -30.52 -25.31
N THR A 168 -6.64 -31.15 -24.14
CA THR A 168 -7.77 -31.95 -23.67
C THR A 168 -8.72 -31.11 -22.80
N GLY A 169 -10.02 -31.07 -23.11
CA GLY A 169 -11.04 -30.39 -22.29
C GLY A 169 -12.35 -30.15 -23.05
N GLU A 170 -13.39 -29.65 -22.36
CA GLU A 170 -14.70 -29.30 -22.97
C GLU A 170 -14.59 -28.19 -24.02
N ARG A 171 -13.64 -27.27 -23.85
CA ARG A 171 -13.28 -26.22 -24.82
C ARG A 171 -11.80 -26.36 -25.16
N PRO A 172 -11.45 -27.25 -26.10
CA PRO A 172 -10.07 -27.54 -26.38
C PRO A 172 -9.38 -26.32 -26.99
N LYS A 173 -8.22 -25.98 -26.43
CA LYS A 173 -7.32 -24.94 -26.93
C LYS A 173 -6.13 -25.58 -27.63
N TYR A 174 -5.54 -24.87 -28.56
CA TYR A 174 -4.35 -25.28 -29.28
C TYR A 174 -3.13 -24.68 -28.59
N PHE A 175 -2.08 -25.48 -28.47
CA PHE A 175 -0.81 -25.08 -27.87
C PHE A 175 0.32 -25.27 -28.88
N PRO A 176 1.31 -24.35 -28.94
CA PRO A 176 2.45 -24.54 -29.83
C PRO A 176 3.23 -25.80 -29.42
N PRO A 177 3.93 -26.45 -30.36
CA PRO A 177 4.78 -27.59 -30.03
C PRO A 177 5.82 -27.14 -29.01
N THR A 178 5.96 -27.88 -27.91
CA THR A 178 7.05 -27.67 -26.97
C THR A 178 8.34 -27.80 -27.77
N GLN A 179 9.10 -26.69 -27.91
CA GLN A 179 10.47 -26.79 -28.39
C GLN A 179 11.16 -27.74 -27.42
N ARG A 180 11.37 -28.99 -27.83
CA ARG A 180 12.30 -29.86 -27.14
C ARG A 180 13.60 -29.10 -27.18
N SER A 181 14.03 -28.59 -26.02
CA SER A 181 15.42 -28.31 -25.77
C SER A 181 16.20 -29.47 -26.37
N SER A 182 16.92 -29.22 -27.45
CA SER A 182 17.88 -30.18 -27.95
C SER A 182 18.76 -30.52 -26.76
N PRO A 183 18.91 -31.80 -26.37
CA PRO A 183 19.94 -32.13 -25.39
C PRO A 183 21.24 -31.76 -26.09
N SER A 184 21.89 -30.69 -25.63
CA SER A 184 23.25 -30.38 -26.00
C SER A 184 24.08 -31.63 -25.71
N ALA A 185 24.59 -32.25 -26.77
CA ALA A 185 25.60 -33.30 -26.70
C ALA A 185 26.92 -32.73 -26.19
#